data_AF-A0AAW1EZM2-F1
#
_entry.id   AF-A0AAW1EZM2-F1
#
_cell.length_a   1.000
_cell.length_b   1.000
_cell.length_c   1.000
_cell.angle_alpha   90.00
_cell.angle_beta   90.00
_cell.angle_gamma   90.00
#
_symmetry.space_group_name_H-M   'P 1'
#
loop_
_entity.id
_entity.type
_entity.pdbx_description
1 polymer ?
#
loop_
_entity_poly.entity_id
_entity_poly.type
_entity_poly.pdbx_seq_one_letter_code
_entity_poly.pdbx_strand_id
1 'polypeptide(L)' 'MDTSKIEKTRKPHQKWTYELDQYLKVGVRRHGQGNWSRILMDFDFDGRTGIMLKDRWRVLLKTDKVG' A
#
# COMPACT_ATOMS: atom_id res chain seq x y z
N MET A 1 12.16 -32.11 -7.07
CA MET A 1 12.41 -31.00 -6.13
C MET A 1 13.24 -29.98 -6.89
N ASP A 2 12.58 -29.02 -7.54
CA ASP A 2 13.28 -27.96 -8.29
C ASP A 2 13.13 -26.67 -7.49
N THR A 3 14.09 -26.41 -6.62
CA THR A 3 14.22 -25.13 -5.92
C THR A 3 14.82 -24.12 -6.88
N SER A 4 13.97 -23.58 -7.74
CA SER A 4 14.33 -22.48 -8.64
C SER A 4 14.62 -21.24 -7.79
N LYS A 5 15.91 -20.87 -7.75
CA LYS A 5 16.46 -19.69 -7.09
C LYS A 5 15.70 -18.43 -7.54
N ILE A 6 14.90 -17.86 -6.64
CA ILE A 6 14.31 -16.53 -6.84
C ILE A 6 15.44 -15.51 -6.65
N GLU A 7 16.07 -15.12 -7.75
CA GLU A 7 16.96 -13.96 -7.78
C GLU A 7 16.16 -12.73 -7.36
N LYS A 8 16.41 -12.24 -6.14
CA LYS A 8 15.85 -10.99 -5.62
C LYS A 8 16.52 -9.81 -6.34
N THR A 9 16.19 -9.61 -7.62
CA THR A 9 16.38 -8.31 -8.24
C THR A 9 15.55 -7.32 -7.43
N ARG A 10 16.22 -6.36 -6.78
CA ARG A 10 15.53 -5.32 -6.01
C ARG A 10 14.65 -4.56 -7.00
N LYS A 11 13.34 -4.82 -6.98
CA LYS A 11 12.37 -4.03 -7.75
C LYS A 11 12.66 -2.55 -7.44
N PRO A 12 12.84 -1.70 -8.46
CA PRO A 12 13.04 -0.28 -8.23
C PRO A 12 11.89 0.25 -7.37
N HIS A 13 12.18 1.23 -6.50
CA HIS A 13 11.19 1.79 -5.57
C HIS A 13 10.00 2.33 -6.38
N GLN A 14 8.92 1.55 -6.47
CA GLN A 14 7.72 1.96 -7.18
C GLN A 14 7.08 3.12 -6.42
N LYS A 15 6.75 4.20 -7.12
CA LYS A 15 6.02 5.34 -6.56
C LYS A 15 4.58 4.92 -6.24
N TRP A 16 3.97 5.60 -5.27
CA TRP A 16 2.53 5.52 -5.06
C TRP A 16 1.82 6.33 -6.13
N THR A 17 0.94 5.69 -6.88
CA THR A 17 0.11 6.34 -7.90
C THR A 17 -1.14 6.92 -7.25
N TYR A 18 -1.80 7.83 -7.96
CA TYR A 18 -3.07 8.39 -7.51
C TYR A 18 -4.13 7.31 -7.26
N GLU A 19 -4.19 6.29 -8.12
CA GLU A 19 -5.12 5.16 -7.99
C GLU A 19 -4.89 4.39 -6.68
N LEU A 20 -3.64 4.04 -6.37
CA LEU A 20 -3.31 3.35 -5.12
C LEU A 20 -3.65 4.21 -3.90
N ASP A 21 -3.47 5.53 -3.98
CA ASP A 21 -3.90 6.44 -2.93
C ASP A 21 -5.43 6.50 -2.80
N GLN A 22 -6.17 6.42 -3.90
CA GLN A 22 -7.64 6.34 -3.87
C GLN A 22 -8.11 5.04 -3.21
N TYR A 23 -7.54 3.88 -3.59
CA TYR A 23 -7.85 2.60 -2.94
C TYR A 23 -7.57 2.64 -1.44
N LEU A 24 -6.44 3.23 -1.04
CA LEU A 24 -6.12 3.39 0.37
C LEU A 24 -7.13 4.31 1.09
N LYS A 25 -7.49 5.46 0.49
CA LYS A 25 -8.50 6.39 1.05
C LYS A 25 -9.87 5.76 1.18
N VAL A 26 -10.35 5.06 0.15
CA VAL A 26 -11.64 4.36 0.17
C VAL A 26 -11.61 3.22 1.18
N GLY A 27 -10.54 2.43 1.21
CA GLY A 27 -10.34 1.35 2.16
C GLY A 27 -10.36 1.82 3.61
N VAL A 28 -9.63 2.91 3.92
CA VAL A 28 -9.65 3.51 5.26
C VAL A 28 -11.03 4.06 5.62
N ARG A 29 -11.74 4.69 4.66
CA ARG A 29 -13.12 5.16 4.89
C ARG A 29 -14.08 4.00 5.18
N ARG A 30 -13.91 2.86 4.51
CA ARG A 30 -14.79 1.69 4.64
C ARG A 30 -14.51 0.87 5.90
N HIS A 31 -13.24 0.58 6.18
CA HIS A 31 -12.84 -0.35 7.23
C HIS A 31 -12.28 0.33 8.47
N GLY A 32 -11.96 1.62 8.39
CA GLY A 32 -11.26 2.35 9.44
C GLY A 32 -9.74 2.27 9.33
N GLN A 33 -9.07 3.29 9.88
CA GLN A 33 -7.61 3.33 9.97
C GLN A 33 -7.11 2.20 10.89
N GLY A 34 -6.06 1.50 10.48
CA GLY A 34 -5.48 0.38 11.24
C GLY A 34 -5.82 -0.99 10.67
N ASN A 35 -6.91 -1.11 9.90
CA ASN A 35 -7.35 -2.36 9.27
C ASN A 35 -6.62 -2.64 7.94
N TRP A 36 -5.31 -2.48 7.92
CA TRP A 36 -4.47 -2.53 6.70
C TRP A 36 -4.55 -3.87 5.98
N SER A 37 -4.56 -4.98 6.73
CA SER A 37 -4.69 -6.31 6.13
C SER A 37 -6.03 -6.49 5.43
N ARG A 38 -7.12 -5.93 6.00
CA ARG A 38 -8.44 -5.99 5.36
C ARG A 38 -8.50 -5.11 4.11
N ILE A 39 -7.94 -3.91 4.19
CA ILE A 39 -7.83 -3.00 3.03
C ILE A 39 -7.00 -3.64 1.92
N LEU A 40 -5.88 -4.29 2.26
CA LEU A 40 -5.02 -4.97 1.29
C LEU A 40 -5.72 -6.13 0.57
N MET A 41 -6.69 -6.79 1.21
CA MET A 41 -7.48 -7.86 0.59
C MET A 41 -8.59 -7.32 -0.32
N ASP A 42 -9.05 -6.09 -0.10
CA ASP A 42 -10.17 -5.49 -0.84
C ASP A 42 -9.74 -4.86 -2.18
N PHE A 43 -8.47 -4.55 -2.37
CA PHE A 43 -7.95 -3.87 -3.57
C PHE A 43 -6.61 -4.46 -4.01
N ASP A 44 -6.32 -4.40 -5.30
CA ASP A 44 -4.98 -4.69 -5.81
C ASP A 44 -4.06 -3.49 -5.58
N PHE A 45 -3.03 -3.70 -4.76
CA PHE A 45 -2.02 -2.69 -4.47
C PHE A 45 -0.72 -2.89 -5.23
N ASP A 46 -0.67 -3.71 -6.30
CA ASP A 46 0.57 -3.96 -7.06
C ASP A 46 1.69 -4.52 -6.16
N GLY A 47 1.36 -5.57 -5.39
CA GLY A 47 2.32 -6.29 -4.55
C GLY A 47 2.79 -5.56 -3.28
N ARG A 48 2.10 -4.49 -2.86
CA ARG A 48 2.40 -3.82 -1.58
C ARG A 48 1.94 -4.66 -0.39
N THR A 49 2.43 -4.29 0.78
CA THR A 49 2.09 -4.95 2.05
C THR A 49 1.32 -4.00 2.96
N GLY A 50 0.61 -4.55 3.96
CA GLY A 50 -0.14 -3.75 4.93
C GLY A 50 0.73 -2.72 5.68
N ILE A 51 2.03 -3.01 5.86
CA ILE A 51 2.99 -2.06 6.44
C ILE A 51 3.18 -0.86 5.51
N MET A 52 3.31 -1.08 4.20
CA MET A 52 3.46 -0.01 3.21
C MET A 52 2.21 0.88 3.14
N LEU A 53 1.02 0.29 3.26
CA LEU A 53 -0.25 1.03 3.34
C LEU A 53 -0.29 1.93 4.58
N LYS A 54 0.07 1.39 5.75
CA LYS A 54 0.17 2.18 7.00
C LYS A 54 1.10 3.36 6.82
N ASP A 55 2.28 3.13 6.26
CA ASP A 55 3.30 4.17 6.09
C ASP A 55 2.86 5.23 5.07
N ARG A 56 2.23 4.81 3.97
CA ARG A 56 1.65 5.73 3.00
C ARG A 56 0.54 6.58 3.61
N TRP A 57 -0.34 6.00 4.41
CA TRP A 57 -1.41 6.74 5.08
C TRP A 57 -0.85 7.87 5.95
N ARG A 58 0.23 7.61 6.70
CA ARG A 58 0.92 8.66 7.49
C ARG A 58 1.46 9.79 6.62
N VAL A 59 1.96 9.50 5.42
CA VAL A 59 2.40 10.53 4.47
C VAL A 59 1.21 11.33 3.96
N LEU A 60 0.13 10.68 3.55
CA LEU A 60 -1.08 11.35 3.05
C LEU A 60 -1.68 12.32 4.08
N LEU A 61 -1.74 11.92 5.36
CA LEU A 61 -2.21 12.78 6.44
C LEU A 61 -1.31 14.00 6.69
N LYS A 62 -0.01 13.91 6.38
CA LYS A 62 0.90 15.06 6.50
C LYS A 62 0.77 16.00 5.31
N THR A 63 0.62 15.46 4.10
CA THR A 63 0.49 16.28 2.89
C THR A 63 -0.84 17.02 2.84
N ASP A 64 -1.91 16.44 3.38
CA ASP A 64 -3.25 17.07 3.41
C ASP A 64 -3.34 18.25 4.40
N LYS A 65 -2.47 18.25 5.44
CA LYS A 65 -2.41 19.33 6.44
C LYS A 65 -1.56 20.54 6.04
N VAL A 66 -0.96 20.52 4.84
CA VAL A 66 -0.08 21.59 4.33
C VAL A 66 -0.75 22.30 3.12
N GLY A 67 -2.07 22.18 2.99
CA GLY A 67 -2.90 22.96 2.07
C GLY A 67 -3.64 24.08 2.77
#